data_AF-A0A8S3HA31-F1
#
_entry.id   AF-A0A8S3HA31-F1
#
_cell.length_a   1.000
_cell.length_b   1.000
_cell.length_c   1.000
_cell.angle_alpha   90.00
_cell.angle_beta   90.00
_cell.angle_gamma   90.00
#
_symmetry.space_group_name_H-M   'P 1'
#
loop_
_entity.id
_entity.type
_entity.pdbx_description
1 polymer ?
#
loop_
_entity_poly.entity_id
_entity_poly.type
_entity_poly.pdbx_seq_one_letter_code
_entity_poly.pdbx_strand_id
1 'polypeptide(L)'
;TMMKIKTNEISQAVNSIPVPLRDTLMKYVYKGFESSKDYSSSALLVWHEKVLAATGLGSIMSSIECDNNDLTEKVPTEEIEDEVYPKNVYIMRSNNQLRELHTLLRDRATSRSDFKFYADRLIRLTVEAALDQLPYLSCEITTPTGHSFNGLRHQKGTLCVSLMRSGEAMEKGIRECCR
;
A
#
# COMPACT_ATOMS: atom_id res chain seq x y z
N THR A 1 -2.02 -15.78 -24.90
CA THR A 1 -1.43 -15.19 -23.67
C THR A 1 -1.48 -13.69 -23.84
N MET A 2 -2.04 -12.95 -22.87
CA MET A 2 -2.63 -11.59 -22.97
C MET A 2 -2.01 -10.57 -23.95
N MET A 3 -0.70 -10.61 -24.23
CA MET A 3 -0.01 -9.62 -25.08
C MET A 3 -0.14 -9.82 -26.59
N LYS A 4 -0.77 -10.91 -27.06
CA LYS A 4 -1.07 -11.09 -28.50
C LYS A 4 -2.25 -10.23 -28.98
N ILE A 5 -2.99 -9.62 -28.06
CA ILE A 5 -4.16 -8.80 -28.35
C ILE A 5 -3.67 -7.37 -28.60
N LYS A 6 -4.07 -6.78 -29.73
CA LYS A 6 -3.74 -5.38 -30.05
C LYS A 6 -4.43 -4.45 -29.06
N THR A 7 -3.81 -3.31 -28.75
CA THR A 7 -4.31 -2.32 -27.78
C THR A 7 -5.77 -1.92 -28.01
N ASN A 8 -6.21 -1.88 -29.27
CA ASN A 8 -7.57 -1.51 -29.66
C ASN A 8 -8.61 -2.61 -29.40
N GLU A 9 -8.18 -3.86 -29.27
CA GLU A 9 -9.03 -5.04 -29.08
C GLU A 9 -9.18 -5.40 -27.58
N ILE A 10 -8.35 -4.82 -26.72
CA ILE A 10 -8.35 -5.08 -25.26
C ILE A 10 -9.72 -4.80 -24.65
N SER A 11 -10.34 -3.66 -24.98
CA SER A 11 -11.67 -3.29 -24.47
C SER A 11 -12.76 -4.31 -24.86
N GLN A 12 -12.70 -4.83 -26.08
CA GLN A 12 -13.64 -5.84 -26.56
C GLN A 12 -13.40 -7.19 -25.88
N ALA A 13 -12.13 -7.57 -25.70
CA ALA A 13 -11.75 -8.78 -24.99
C ALA A 13 -12.21 -8.74 -23.52
N VAL A 14 -11.98 -7.64 -22.80
CA VAL A 14 -12.44 -7.47 -21.40
C VAL A 14 -13.96 -7.56 -21.32
N ASN A 15 -14.68 -6.93 -22.26
CA ASN A 15 -16.13 -6.97 -22.27
C ASN A 15 -16.72 -8.36 -22.61
N SER A 16 -15.98 -9.19 -23.34
CA SER A 16 -16.37 -10.58 -23.64
C SER A 16 -16.21 -11.53 -22.45
N ILE A 17 -15.46 -11.14 -21.42
CA ILE A 17 -15.21 -11.97 -20.23
C ILE A 17 -16.36 -11.77 -19.22
N PRO A 18 -16.87 -12.84 -18.58
CA PRO A 18 -17.85 -12.75 -17.51
C PRO A 18 -17.36 -11.90 -16.33
N VAL A 19 -18.25 -11.11 -15.73
CA VAL A 19 -17.94 -10.20 -14.60
C VAL A 19 -17.02 -10.81 -13.51
N PRO A 20 -17.27 -12.02 -12.96
CA PRO A 20 -16.41 -12.58 -11.92
C PRO A 20 -14.99 -12.91 -12.40
N LEU A 21 -14.80 -13.21 -13.68
CA LEU A 21 -13.49 -13.51 -14.26
C LEU A 21 -12.71 -12.23 -14.60
N ARG A 22 -13.37 -11.07 -14.67
CA ARG A 22 -12.69 -9.78 -14.85
C ARG A 22 -11.93 -9.37 -13.59
N ASP A 23 -12.46 -9.70 -12.40
CA ASP A 23 -11.74 -9.49 -11.13
C ASP A 23 -10.50 -10.37 -11.04
N THR A 24 -10.61 -11.62 -11.49
CA THR A 24 -9.44 -12.51 -11.62
C THR A 24 -8.42 -11.95 -12.60
N LEU A 25 -8.84 -11.37 -13.73
CA LEU A 25 -7.96 -10.70 -14.68
C LEU A 25 -7.21 -9.52 -14.03
N MET A 26 -7.88 -8.74 -13.17
CA MET A 26 -7.24 -7.68 -12.40
C MET A 26 -6.14 -8.22 -11.48
N LYS A 27 -6.37 -9.36 -10.79
CA LYS A 27 -5.34 -10.06 -10.00
C LYS A 27 -4.12 -10.45 -10.86
N TYR A 28 -4.36 -10.96 -12.07
CA TYR A 28 -3.27 -11.29 -13.01
C TYR A 28 -2.48 -10.07 -13.48
N VAL A 29 -3.12 -8.92 -13.70
CA VAL A 29 -2.44 -7.68 -14.07
C VAL A 29 -1.49 -7.22 -12.95
N TYR A 30 -1.93 -7.26 -11.68
CA TYR A 30 -1.06 -6.93 -10.54
C TYR A 30 0.08 -7.92 -10.33
N LYS A 31 -0.16 -9.22 -10.50
CA LYS A 31 0.90 -10.23 -10.51
C LYS A 31 1.91 -10.02 -11.66
N GLY A 32 1.46 -9.46 -12.77
CA GLY A 32 2.33 -9.02 -13.86
C GLY A 32 3.25 -7.86 -13.45
N PHE A 33 2.76 -6.91 -12.64
CA PHE A 33 3.58 -5.82 -12.12
C PHE A 33 4.66 -6.30 -11.13
N GLU A 34 4.41 -7.39 -10.43
CA GLU A 34 5.38 -8.03 -9.53
C GLU A 34 6.54 -8.71 -10.28
N SER A 35 6.29 -9.18 -11.50
CA SER A 35 7.25 -9.95 -12.30
C SER A 35 7.90 -9.09 -13.40
N SER A 36 8.99 -8.40 -13.04
CA SER A 36 9.73 -7.50 -13.95
C SER A 36 10.36 -8.17 -15.19
N LYS A 37 10.30 -9.51 -15.33
CA LYS A 37 11.00 -10.25 -16.39
C LYS A 37 10.16 -10.55 -17.64
N ASP A 38 8.84 -10.61 -17.49
CA ASP A 38 7.98 -11.15 -18.55
C ASP A 38 7.04 -10.12 -19.18
N TYR A 39 6.92 -8.92 -18.60
CA TYR A 39 5.88 -7.97 -18.99
C TYR A 39 6.36 -6.51 -19.05
N SER A 40 5.94 -5.80 -20.10
CA SER A 40 6.12 -4.35 -20.18
C SER A 40 5.10 -3.64 -19.29
N SER A 41 5.58 -2.85 -18.32
CA SER A 41 4.74 -2.10 -17.39
C SER A 41 3.77 -1.14 -18.09
N SER A 42 4.15 -0.59 -19.24
CA SER A 42 3.26 0.28 -20.04
C SER A 42 2.08 -0.51 -20.62
N ALA A 43 2.30 -1.75 -21.07
CA ALA A 43 1.22 -2.61 -21.54
C ALA A 43 0.28 -3.03 -20.40
N LEU A 44 0.84 -3.37 -19.23
CA LEU A 44 0.05 -3.70 -18.03
C LEU A 44 -0.80 -2.52 -17.55
N LEU A 45 -0.29 -1.29 -17.65
CA LEU A 45 -1.07 -0.09 -17.33
C LEU A 45 -2.27 0.09 -18.25
N VAL A 46 -2.13 -0.21 -19.54
CA VAL A 46 -3.26 -0.17 -20.47
C VAL A 46 -4.30 -1.25 -20.13
N TRP A 47 -3.85 -2.45 -19.77
CA TRP A 47 -4.76 -3.51 -19.30
C TRP A 47 -5.47 -3.11 -18.01
N HIS A 48 -4.76 -2.57 -17.02
CA HIS A 48 -5.34 -2.04 -15.78
C HIS A 48 -6.42 -1.00 -16.06
N GLU A 49 -6.15 -0.01 -16.92
CA GLU A 49 -7.11 1.04 -17.27
C GLU A 49 -8.39 0.45 -17.89
N LYS A 50 -8.27 -0.49 -18.82
CA LYS A 50 -9.44 -1.08 -19.52
C LYS A 50 -10.23 -2.06 -18.65
N VAL A 51 -9.56 -2.83 -17.80
CA VAL A 51 -10.24 -3.70 -16.82
C VAL A 51 -10.97 -2.84 -15.80
N LEU A 52 -10.32 -1.81 -15.25
CA LEU A 52 -10.91 -0.87 -14.30
C LEU A 52 -12.11 -0.13 -14.90
N ALA A 53 -12.05 0.29 -16.16
CA ALA A 53 -13.19 0.91 -16.84
C ALA A 53 -14.40 -0.03 -16.97
N ALA A 54 -14.17 -1.34 -17.05
CA ALA A 54 -15.21 -2.35 -17.26
C ALA A 54 -15.80 -2.90 -15.95
N THR A 55 -15.11 -2.77 -14.83
CA THR A 55 -15.52 -3.36 -13.54
C THR A 55 -15.63 -2.34 -12.40
N GLY A 56 -15.04 -1.16 -12.55
CA GLY A 56 -15.03 -0.11 -11.54
C GLY A 56 -14.03 -0.35 -10.40
N LEU A 57 -13.98 0.59 -9.46
CA LEU A 57 -13.02 0.58 -8.34
C LEU A 57 -13.15 -0.64 -7.41
N GLY A 58 -14.30 -1.33 -7.41
CA GLY A 58 -14.54 -2.51 -6.59
C GLY A 58 -13.59 -3.68 -6.90
N SER A 59 -13.14 -3.81 -8.16
CA SER A 59 -12.20 -4.86 -8.56
C SER A 59 -10.80 -4.68 -8.02
N ILE A 60 -10.40 -3.44 -7.71
CA ILE A 60 -9.11 -3.19 -7.04
C ILE A 60 -9.17 -3.78 -5.63
N MET A 61 -10.24 -3.48 -4.89
CA MET A 61 -10.44 -4.01 -3.54
C MET A 61 -10.58 -5.54 -3.55
N SER A 62 -11.35 -6.10 -4.46
CA SER A 62 -11.49 -7.56 -4.61
C SER A 62 -10.20 -8.24 -5.11
N SER A 63 -9.34 -7.52 -5.84
CA SER A 63 -8.02 -8.06 -6.22
C SER A 63 -7.05 -8.16 -5.04
N ILE A 64 -7.25 -7.31 -4.02
CA ILE A 64 -6.47 -7.28 -2.77
C ILE A 64 -7.07 -8.23 -1.73
N GLU A 65 -8.39 -8.44 -1.74
CA GLU A 65 -9.06 -9.46 -0.94
C GLU A 65 -8.91 -10.85 -1.58
N CYS A 66 -7.93 -11.60 -1.11
CA CYS A 66 -7.93 -13.06 -1.18
C CYS A 66 -8.65 -13.60 0.08
N ASP A 67 -9.70 -14.38 -0.20
CA ASP A 67 -10.46 -15.29 0.65
C ASP A 67 -10.43 -15.06 2.17
N ASN A 68 -11.52 -14.52 2.72
CA ASN A 68 -11.97 -14.83 4.06
C ASN A 68 -13.50 -14.76 4.09
N ASN A 69 -14.14 -15.80 3.56
CA ASN A 69 -15.52 -16.09 3.88
C ASN A 69 -15.52 -17.06 5.07
N ASP A 70 -15.53 -16.54 6.29
CA ASP A 70 -16.36 -17.15 7.33
C ASP A 70 -16.69 -16.16 8.46
N LEU A 71 -17.96 -16.18 8.85
CA LEU A 71 -18.52 -15.39 9.93
C LEU A 71 -18.34 -16.15 11.24
N THR A 72 -18.10 -15.39 12.32
CA THR A 72 -18.25 -15.77 13.73
C THR A 72 -17.29 -16.83 14.27
N GLU A 73 -16.26 -16.40 15.01
CA GLU A 73 -16.10 -16.62 16.46
C GLU A 73 -14.75 -16.03 16.92
N LYS A 74 -14.63 -15.79 18.23
CA LYS A 74 -13.48 -15.18 18.90
C LYS A 74 -12.16 -15.85 18.51
N VAL A 75 -11.10 -15.09 18.21
CA VAL A 75 -9.75 -15.65 18.10
C VAL A 75 -8.73 -14.87 18.95
N PRO A 76 -7.94 -15.57 19.79
CA PRO A 76 -6.79 -15.07 20.54
C PRO A 76 -5.72 -14.46 19.65
N THR A 77 -4.69 -13.90 20.28
CA THR A 77 -3.44 -13.49 19.64
C THR A 77 -2.77 -14.71 18.99
N GLU A 78 -3.18 -15.05 17.77
CA GLU A 78 -2.50 -16.00 16.90
C GLU A 78 -1.61 -15.21 15.92
N GLU A 79 -0.34 -15.59 15.93
CA GLU A 79 0.69 -15.09 15.03
C GLU A 79 0.30 -15.48 13.60
N ILE A 80 0.24 -14.49 12.71
CA ILE A 80 -0.24 -14.63 11.33
C ILE A 80 0.69 -15.62 10.60
N GLU A 81 0.11 -16.69 10.04
CA GLU A 81 0.81 -17.63 9.15
C GLU A 81 1.52 -16.85 8.03
N ASP A 82 2.83 -17.08 7.89
CA ASP A 82 3.73 -16.37 6.98
C ASP A 82 3.33 -16.57 5.51
N GLU A 83 2.42 -15.74 5.01
CA GLU A 83 2.39 -15.42 3.59
C GLU A 83 3.76 -14.82 3.25
N VAL A 84 4.57 -15.55 2.48
CA VAL A 84 6.00 -15.22 2.30
C VAL A 84 6.14 -13.97 1.42
N TYR A 85 6.15 -12.81 2.08
CA TYR A 85 6.40 -11.54 1.41
C TYR A 85 7.81 -11.53 0.80
N PRO A 86 7.99 -10.85 -0.34
CA PRO A 86 9.32 -10.70 -0.92
C PRO A 86 10.24 -9.94 0.05
N LYS A 87 11.55 -10.25 0.00
CA LYS A 87 12.57 -9.77 0.95
C LYS A 87 12.64 -8.24 1.15
N ASN A 88 12.11 -7.47 0.21
CA ASN A 88 12.15 -6.02 0.23
C ASN A 88 10.83 -5.40 0.74
N VAL A 89 9.92 -6.20 1.28
CA VAL A 89 8.68 -5.73 1.89
C VAL A 89 8.87 -5.69 3.40
N TYR A 90 8.70 -4.50 3.97
CA TYR A 90 8.72 -4.29 5.40
C TYR A 90 7.28 -4.15 5.90
N ILE A 91 6.88 -5.05 6.81
CA ILE A 91 5.56 -5.02 7.43
C ILE A 91 5.69 -4.34 8.79
N MET A 92 5.02 -3.21 8.95
CA MET A 92 4.91 -2.56 10.24
C MET A 92 4.16 -3.47 11.22
N ARG A 93 4.62 -3.50 12.47
CA ARG A 93 3.99 -4.30 13.53
C ARG A 93 2.50 -4.00 13.66
N SER A 94 1.65 -4.96 13.31
CA SER A 94 0.19 -4.88 13.48
C SER A 94 -0.19 -4.94 14.96
N ASN A 95 -0.56 -3.78 15.53
CA ASN A 95 -1.10 -3.68 16.88
C ASN A 95 -2.62 -3.43 16.85
N ASN A 96 -3.28 -3.54 18.01
CA ASN A 96 -4.73 -3.32 18.12
C ASN A 96 -5.15 -1.92 17.64
N GLN A 97 -4.30 -0.91 17.79
CA GLN A 97 -4.54 0.45 17.34
C GLN A 97 -4.56 0.55 15.80
N LEU A 98 -3.60 -0.07 15.11
CA LEU A 98 -3.58 -0.11 13.64
C LEU A 98 -4.79 -0.88 13.11
N ARG A 99 -5.16 -1.98 13.77
CA ARG A 99 -6.36 -2.74 13.42
C ARG A 99 -7.61 -1.88 13.55
N GLU A 100 -7.76 -1.12 14.64
CA GLU A 100 -8.87 -0.16 14.81
C GLU A 100 -8.89 0.90 13.69
N LEU A 101 -7.74 1.51 13.37
CA LEU A 101 -7.65 2.50 12.30
C LEU A 101 -8.04 1.90 10.94
N HIS A 102 -7.58 0.69 10.63
CA HIS A 102 -7.96 -0.01 9.41
C HIS A 102 -9.46 -0.32 9.37
N THR A 103 -10.05 -0.76 10.48
CA THR A 103 -11.49 -1.00 10.58
C THR A 103 -12.28 0.27 10.29
N LEU A 104 -11.93 1.40 10.93
CA LEU A 104 -12.61 2.68 10.75
C LEU A 104 -12.45 3.25 9.34
N LEU A 105 -11.31 2.99 8.69
CA LEU A 105 -11.08 3.42 7.30
C LEU A 105 -11.83 2.56 6.27
N ARG A 106 -12.12 1.30 6.60
CA ARG A 106 -12.86 0.36 5.72
C ARG A 106 -14.37 0.39 5.94
N ASP A 107 -14.82 0.87 7.09
CA ASP A 107 -16.25 0.99 7.36
C ASP A 107 -16.91 2.03 6.43
N ARG A 108 -17.95 1.59 5.71
CA ARG A 108 -18.75 2.42 4.81
C ARG A 108 -19.54 3.49 5.56
N ALA A 109 -19.85 3.27 6.84
CA ALA A 109 -20.59 4.21 7.66
C ALA A 109 -19.73 5.38 8.17
N THR A 110 -18.39 5.31 8.05
CA THR A 110 -17.49 6.35 8.53
C THR A 110 -17.72 7.67 7.81
N SER A 111 -17.88 8.75 8.59
CA SER A 111 -18.06 10.10 8.06
C SER A 111 -16.81 10.59 7.32
N ARG A 112 -16.97 11.53 6.39
CA ARG A 112 -15.83 12.09 5.64
C ARG A 112 -14.78 12.74 6.55
N SER A 113 -15.21 13.42 7.61
CA SER A 113 -14.29 14.06 8.58
C SER A 113 -13.50 13.03 9.36
N ASP A 114 -14.16 11.96 9.80
CA ASP A 114 -13.52 10.89 10.56
C ASP A 114 -12.58 10.08 9.68
N PHE A 115 -12.99 9.78 8.44
CA PHE A 115 -12.12 9.13 7.46
C PHE A 115 -10.82 9.91 7.28
N LYS A 116 -10.92 11.23 7.06
CA LYS A 116 -9.73 12.08 6.92
C LYS A 116 -8.87 12.07 8.19
N PHE A 117 -9.50 12.17 9.35
CA PHE A 117 -8.80 12.17 10.64
C PHE A 117 -8.03 10.87 10.89
N TYR A 118 -8.67 9.71 10.70
CA TYR A 118 -8.04 8.41 10.88
C TYR A 118 -7.00 8.11 9.78
N ALA A 119 -7.22 8.57 8.55
CA ALA A 119 -6.26 8.42 7.46
C ALA A 119 -4.98 9.22 7.76
N ASP A 120 -5.10 10.50 8.14
CA ASP A 120 -3.96 11.34 8.55
C ASP A 120 -3.17 10.67 9.69
N ARG A 121 -3.87 10.04 10.66
CA ARG A 121 -3.23 9.32 11.77
C ARG A 121 -2.47 8.07 11.30
N LEU A 122 -3.07 7.25 10.43
CA LEU A 122 -2.41 6.06 9.88
C LEU A 122 -1.21 6.42 9.01
N ILE A 123 -1.33 7.47 8.20
CA ILE A 123 -0.24 7.99 7.36
C ILE A 123 0.95 8.37 8.22
N ARG A 124 0.75 9.08 9.33
CA ARG A 124 1.87 9.49 10.20
C ARG A 124 2.62 8.29 10.79
N LEU A 125 1.91 7.28 11.28
CA LEU A 125 2.52 6.03 11.76
C LEU A 125 3.32 5.32 10.66
N THR A 126 2.76 5.27 9.46
CA THR A 126 3.40 4.65 8.30
C THR A 126 4.67 5.40 7.88
N VAL A 127 4.62 6.73 7.87
CA VAL A 127 5.78 7.58 7.55
C VAL A 127 6.89 7.42 8.59
N GLU A 128 6.57 7.42 9.88
CA GLU A 128 7.57 7.20 10.94
C GLU A 128 8.25 5.84 10.81
N ALA A 129 7.49 4.78 10.55
CA ALA A 129 8.03 3.45 10.30
C ALA A 129 8.89 3.39 9.02
N ALA A 130 8.54 4.15 7.98
CA ALA A 130 9.31 4.21 6.74
C ALA A 130 10.63 5.00 6.91
N LEU A 131 10.64 6.07 7.71
CA LEU A 131 11.84 6.86 7.97
C LEU A 131 12.91 6.07 8.73
N ASP A 132 12.49 5.16 9.63
CA ASP A 132 13.38 4.26 10.37
C ASP A 132 14.18 3.31 9.44
N GLN A 133 13.70 3.07 8.22
CA GLN A 133 14.37 2.23 7.23
C GLN A 133 15.45 2.99 6.43
N LEU A 134 15.64 4.28 6.68
CA LEU A 134 16.62 5.09 5.96
C LEU A 134 18.01 5.02 6.61
N PRO A 135 19.08 5.41 5.90
CA PRO A 135 20.44 5.38 6.45
C PRO A 135 20.65 6.37 7.60
N TYR A 136 21.21 5.89 8.72
CA TYR A 136 21.62 6.69 9.86
C TYR A 136 23.14 6.64 10.08
N LEU A 137 23.70 7.72 10.62
CA LEU A 137 25.11 7.86 11.00
C LEU A 137 25.23 7.96 12.52
N SER A 138 26.23 7.29 13.11
CA SER A 138 26.54 7.45 14.53
C SER A 138 27.08 8.84 14.82
N CYS A 139 26.62 9.45 15.92
CA CYS A 139 27.11 10.74 16.38
C CYS A 139 27.18 10.81 17.90
N GLU A 140 28.25 11.36 18.44
CA GLU A 140 28.35 11.70 19.85
C GLU A 140 27.86 13.15 20.05
N ILE A 141 26.94 13.35 20.98
CA ILE A 141 26.47 14.68 21.38
C ILE A 141 26.75 14.92 22.87
N THR A 142 27.00 16.17 23.24
CA THR A 142 27.04 16.57 24.65
C THR A 142 25.64 17.01 25.07
N THR A 143 25.07 16.30 26.03
CA THR A 143 23.78 16.65 26.64
C THR A 143 23.87 17.97 27.41
N PRO A 144 22.74 18.67 27.67
CA PRO A 144 22.76 19.90 28.48
C PRO A 144 23.32 19.73 29.89
N THR A 145 23.40 18.49 30.38
CA THR A 145 23.99 18.14 31.69
C THR A 145 25.51 17.92 31.62
N GLY A 146 26.13 18.06 30.44
CA GLY A 146 27.58 17.91 30.23
C GLY A 146 28.05 16.49 29.92
N HIS A 147 27.15 15.49 29.92
CA HIS A 147 27.50 14.10 29.61
C HIS A 147 27.47 13.83 28.10
N SER A 148 28.39 13.01 27.59
CA SER A 148 28.34 12.55 26.21
C SER A 148 27.31 11.44 26.01
N PHE A 149 26.62 11.46 24.87
CA PHE A 149 25.61 10.49 24.47
C PHE A 149 25.87 10.04 23.04
N ASN A 150 26.02 8.72 22.86
CA ASN A 150 26.17 8.09 21.56
C ASN A 150 24.80 7.89 20.90
N GLY A 151 24.45 8.83 20.03
CA GLY A 151 23.20 8.83 19.29
C GLY A 151 23.36 8.44 17.82
N LEU A 152 22.25 8.55 17.11
CA LEU A 152 22.14 8.38 15.66
C LEU A 152 21.63 9.68 15.04
N ARG A 153 22.07 9.95 13.81
CA ARG A 153 21.64 11.08 13.00
C ARG A 153 21.22 10.59 11.63
N HIS A 154 20.05 11.04 11.16
CA HIS A 154 19.56 10.77 9.82
C HIS A 154 20.52 11.29 8.74
N GLN A 155 20.80 10.50 7.70
CA GLN A 155 21.61 10.94 6.58
C GLN A 155 20.84 11.93 5.69
N LYS A 156 21.38 13.13 5.48
CA LYS A 156 20.77 14.15 4.62
C LYS A 156 20.72 13.69 3.16
N GLY A 157 19.69 14.15 2.43
CA GLY A 157 19.57 13.94 0.97
C GLY A 157 18.37 13.08 0.53
N THR A 158 17.43 12.77 1.43
CA THR A 158 16.20 12.04 1.06
C THR A 158 15.27 12.94 0.23
N LEU A 159 14.81 12.43 -0.91
CA LEU A 159 13.78 13.05 -1.74
C LEU A 159 12.50 12.21 -1.68
N CYS A 160 11.36 12.87 -1.54
CA CYS A 160 10.05 12.24 -1.57
C CYS A 160 9.35 12.56 -2.88
N VAL A 161 8.83 11.53 -3.55
CA VAL A 161 8.06 11.67 -4.79
C VAL A 161 6.63 11.22 -4.53
N SER A 162 5.68 12.10 -4.83
CA SER A 162 4.25 11.81 -4.69
C SER A 162 3.63 11.47 -6.05
N LEU A 163 2.88 10.36 -6.11
CA LEU A 163 2.11 9.97 -7.28
C LEU A 163 0.69 10.51 -7.17
N MET A 164 0.35 11.46 -8.05
CA MET A 164 -0.95 12.11 -8.01
C MET A 164 -2.10 11.19 -8.47
N ARG A 165 -3.30 11.32 -7.91
CA ARG A 165 -3.70 12.28 -6.84
C ARG A 165 -3.59 11.72 -5.43
N SER A 166 -3.63 10.40 -5.27
CA SER A 166 -3.68 9.76 -3.94
C SER A 166 -2.41 10.00 -3.11
N GLY A 167 -1.25 10.13 -3.74
CA GLY A 167 0.01 10.40 -3.05
C GLY A 167 0.02 11.76 -2.32
N GLU A 168 -0.74 12.75 -2.80
CA GLU A 168 -0.82 14.07 -2.15
C GLU A 168 -1.34 13.98 -0.71
N ALA A 169 -2.17 12.97 -0.40
CA ALA A 169 -2.67 12.74 0.95
C ALA A 169 -1.55 12.48 1.96
N MET A 170 -0.41 11.93 1.51
CA MET A 170 0.72 11.59 2.38
C MET A 170 1.73 12.73 2.55
N GLU A 171 1.71 13.75 1.67
CA GLU A 171 2.70 14.84 1.73
C GLU A 171 2.69 15.58 3.06
N LYS A 172 1.50 15.82 3.62
CA LYS A 172 1.35 16.51 4.90
C LYS A 172 2.06 15.73 6.02
N GLY A 173 1.85 14.41 6.09
CA GLY A 173 2.49 13.55 7.08
C GLY A 173 4.02 13.58 6.96
N ILE A 174 4.54 13.46 5.73
CA ILE A 174 5.99 13.54 5.47
C ILE A 174 6.58 14.88 5.90
N ARG A 175 5.92 15.99 5.55
CA ARG A 175 6.38 17.34 5.88
C ARG A 175 6.35 17.64 7.39
N GLU A 176 5.42 17.02 8.12
CA GLU A 176 5.36 17.15 9.58
C GLU A 176 6.50 16.38 10.27
N CYS A 177 6.89 15.21 9.74
CA CYS A 177 7.95 14.37 10.30
C CYS A 177 9.37 14.82 9.90
N CYS A 178 9.55 15.38 8.70
CA CYS A 178 10.85 15.77 8.16
C CYS A 178 11.04 17.30 8.22
N ARG A 179 11.62 17.80 9.32
CA ARG A 179 12.00 19.21 9.50
C ARG A 179 13.50 19.44 9.37
#